data_AF-A0A9E0RBU2-F1
#
_entry.id   AF-A0A9E0RBU2-F1
#
_cell.length_a   1.000
_cell.length_b   1.000
_cell.length_c   1.000
_cell.angle_alpha   90.00
_cell.angle_beta   90.00
_cell.angle_gamma   90.00
#
_symmetry.space_group_name_H-M   'P 1'
#
loop_
_entity.id
_entity.type
_entity.pdbx_description
1 polymer ?
#
loop_
_entity_poly.entity_id
_entity_poly.type
_entity_poly.pdbx_seq_one_letter_code
_entity_poly.pdbx_strand_id
1 'polypeptide(L)'
;MTVSDDLHSATPGQILDRLREYEFKAQLLEVVYRDSAGQICTVHDVVRDIFSRAGQDFILLGRGIMLPFDRVLMLDGQPISGTFG
;
A
#
# COMPACT_ATOMS: atom_id res chain seq x y z
N MET A 1 -5.75 -9.46 28.36
CA MET A 1 -4.76 -8.75 27.52
C MET A 1 -3.92 -9.83 26.87
N THR A 2 -4.34 -10.33 25.72
CA THR A 2 -3.60 -11.36 24.99
C THR A 2 -3.14 -10.70 23.70
N VAL A 3 -1.86 -10.34 23.68
CA VAL A 3 -1.13 -10.04 22.45
C VAL A 3 -0.82 -11.38 21.80
N SER A 4 -1.63 -11.75 20.81
CA SER A 4 -1.35 -12.89 19.95
C SER A 4 -1.08 -12.35 18.56
N ASP A 5 0.22 -12.33 18.28
CA ASP A 5 0.89 -12.26 17.00
C ASP A 5 0.18 -13.14 15.97
N ASP A 6 -0.52 -12.50 15.02
CA ASP A 6 -0.94 -13.09 13.75
C ASP A 6 -0.22 -12.34 12.63
N LEU A 7 1.10 -12.55 12.55
CA LEU A 7 1.78 -12.50 11.27
C LEU A 7 1.26 -13.74 10.53
N HIS A 8 0.32 -13.62 9.59
CA HIS A 8 0.17 -14.44 8.36
C HIS A 8 -1.13 -14.17 7.59
N SER A 9 -2.06 -13.33 8.08
CA SER A 9 -3.11 -12.77 7.22
C SER A 9 -3.45 -11.36 7.65
N ALA A 10 -2.71 -10.39 7.10
CA ALA A 10 -3.08 -8.98 7.20
C ALA A 10 -4.48 -8.82 6.62
N THR A 11 -5.49 -8.77 7.49
CA THR A 11 -6.86 -8.47 7.09
C THR A 11 -6.88 -7.11 6.40
N PRO A 12 -7.74 -6.90 5.40
CA PRO A 12 -7.89 -5.63 4.68
C PRO A 12 -7.83 -4.36 5.55
N GLY A 13 -8.45 -4.42 6.73
CA GLY A 13 -8.49 -3.31 7.69
C GLY A 13 -7.12 -2.98 8.29
N GLN A 14 -6.25 -3.97 8.53
CA GLN A 14 -4.90 -3.75 9.07
C GLN A 14 -3.97 -3.09 8.06
N ILE A 15 -4.14 -3.41 6.77
CA ILE A 15 -3.39 -2.77 5.68
C ILE A 15 -3.79 -1.29 5.58
N LEU A 16 -5.10 -1.00 5.67
CA LEU A 16 -5.61 0.37 5.62
C LEU A 16 -5.18 1.22 6.83
N ASP A 17 -5.16 0.63 8.03
CA ASP A 17 -4.72 1.31 9.25
C ASP A 17 -3.22 1.64 9.18
N ARG A 18 -2.39 0.70 8.71
CA ARG A 18 -0.96 0.94 8.47
C ARG A 18 -0.71 2.01 7.41
N LEU A 19 -1.45 1.97 6.31
CA LEU A 19 -1.39 2.98 5.27
C LEU A 19 -1.72 4.38 5.82
N ARG A 20 -2.73 4.49 6.69
CA ARG A 20 -3.04 5.74 7.39
C ARG A 20 -1.94 6.17 8.35
N GLU A 21 -1.28 5.24 9.03
CA GLU A 21 -0.09 5.58 9.83
C GLU A 21 1.06 6.12 8.98
N TYR A 22 1.30 5.54 7.79
CA TYR A 22 2.33 6.01 6.86
C TYR A 22 1.99 7.41 6.30
N GLU A 23 0.71 7.65 5.97
CA GLU A 23 0.20 8.96 5.57
C GLU A 23 0.42 10.00 6.69
N PHE A 24 -0.01 9.68 7.92
CA PHE A 24 0.11 10.57 9.07
C PHE A 24 1.57 10.89 9.43
N LYS A 25 2.48 9.91 9.29
CA LYS A 25 3.91 10.09 9.59
C LYS A 25 4.68 10.76 8.46
N ALA A 26 4.08 10.93 7.27
CA ALA A 26 4.77 11.38 6.05
C ALA A 26 6.10 10.64 5.83
N GLN A 27 6.12 9.34 6.14
CA GLN A 27 7.34 8.56 6.16
C GLN A 27 7.68 8.07 4.74
N LEU A 28 8.98 8.08 4.41
CA LEU A 28 9.45 7.51 3.15
C LEU A 28 9.26 5.99 3.18
N LEU A 29 8.48 5.49 2.23
CA LEU A 29 8.06 4.10 2.11
C LEU A 29 8.60 3.51 0.81
N GLU A 30 9.10 2.27 0.86
CA GLU A 30 9.37 1.51 -0.36
C GLU A 30 8.04 0.99 -0.93
N VAL A 31 7.74 1.35 -2.18
CA VAL A 31 6.56 0.91 -2.91
C VAL A 31 7.04 0.13 -4.14
N VAL A 32 6.74 -1.16 -4.16
CA VAL A 32 7.00 -2.03 -5.30
C VAL A 32 5.68 -2.25 -6.02
N TYR A 33 5.61 -1.89 -7.29
CA TYR A 33 4.40 -2.03 -8.11
C TYR A 33 4.72 -2.52 -9.51
N ARG A 34 3.70 -3.01 -10.21
CA ARG A 34 3.79 -3.38 -11.62
C ARG A 34 3.28 -2.25 -12.50
N ASP A 35 4.12 -1.73 -13.40
CA ASP A 35 3.71 -0.76 -14.40
C ASP A 35 2.75 -1.38 -15.43
N SER A 36 2.05 -0.55 -16.21
CA SER A 36 1.27 -0.91 -17.38
C SER A 36 2.00 -1.81 -18.40
N ALA A 37 3.31 -1.70 -18.54
CA ALA A 37 4.13 -2.59 -19.38
C ALA A 37 4.42 -3.96 -18.74
N GLY A 38 3.92 -4.23 -17.53
CA GLY A 38 4.16 -5.46 -16.79
C GLY A 38 5.51 -5.51 -16.05
N GLN A 39 6.31 -4.46 -16.13
CA GLN A 39 7.60 -4.36 -15.43
C GLN A 39 7.39 -4.07 -13.94
N ILE A 40 8.24 -4.65 -13.10
CA ILE A 40 8.26 -4.37 -11.67
C ILE A 40 9.09 -3.10 -11.46
N CYS A 41 8.46 -2.09 -10.86
CA CYS A 41 9.07 -0.82 -10.52
C CYS A 41 9.09 -0.67 -9.01
N THR A 42 10.22 -0.19 -8.48
CA THR A 42 10.39 0.13 -7.06
C THR A 42 10.60 1.62 -6.92
N VAL A 43 9.81 2.27 -6.07
CA VAL A 43 9.94 3.70 -5.76
C VAL A 43 10.00 3.90 -4.26
N HIS A 44 10.81 4.86 -3.83
CA HIS A 44 10.86 5.30 -2.44
C HIS A 44 10.22 6.67 -2.35
N ASP A 45 9.04 6.73 -1.75
CA ASP A 45 8.23 7.94 -1.71
C ASP A 45 7.34 7.99 -0.46
N VAL A 46 6.80 9.16 -0.17
CA VAL A 46 5.85 9.33 0.93
C VAL A 46 4.44 9.05 0.43
N VAL A 47 3.63 8.34 1.22
CA VAL A 47 2.20 8.21 0.93
C VAL A 47 1.53 9.52 1.32
N ARG A 48 0.97 10.21 0.34
CA ARG A 48 0.32 11.52 0.54
C ARG A 48 -1.16 11.36 0.84
N ASP A 49 -1.83 10.42 0.18
CA ASP A 49 -3.26 10.19 0.32
C ASP A 49 -3.60 8.76 -0.16
N ILE A 50 -4.59 8.12 0.47
CA ILE A 50 -5.16 6.85 0.01
C ILE A 50 -6.67 7.03 -0.18
N PHE A 51 -7.16 6.72 -1.36
CA PHE A 51 -8.58 6.90 -1.68
C PHE A 51 -9.12 5.80 -2.57
N SER A 52 -10.40 5.50 -2.40
CA SER A 52 -11.14 4.55 -3.25
C SER A 52 -11.94 5.32 -4.29
N ARG A 53 -11.78 4.99 -5.57
CA ARG A 53 -12.53 5.57 -6.69
C ARG A 53 -13.07 4.48 -7.60
N ALA A 54 -14.36 4.53 -7.89
CA ALA A 54 -15.04 3.55 -8.76
C ALA A 54 -14.87 2.08 -8.31
N GLY A 55 -14.82 1.84 -6.99
CA GLY A 55 -14.66 0.50 -6.42
C GLY A 55 -13.22 -0.03 -6.40
N GLN A 56 -12.24 0.81 -6.74
CA GLN A 56 -10.83 0.47 -6.72
C GLN A 56 -10.05 1.44 -5.84
N ASP A 57 -9.12 0.92 -5.05
CA ASP A 57 -8.25 1.73 -4.19
C ASP A 57 -7.02 2.25 -4.94
N PHE A 58 -6.61 3.47 -4.59
CA PHE A 58 -5.48 4.17 -5.16
C PHE A 58 -4.62 4.79 -4.05
N ILE A 59 -3.30 4.81 -4.29
CA ILE A 59 -2.31 5.50 -3.46
C ILE A 59 -1.81 6.70 -4.26
N LEU A 60 -1.86 7.89 -3.66
CA LEU A 60 -1.16 9.07 -4.15
C LEU A 60 0.17 9.21 -3.42
N LEU A 61 1.26 9.20 -4.17
CA LEU A 61 2.59 9.45 -3.63
C LEU A 61 2.89 10.97 -3.59
N GLY A 62 3.83 11.37 -2.74
CA GLY A 62 4.24 12.76 -2.57
C GLY A 62 4.70 13.43 -3.87
N ARG A 63 5.33 12.67 -4.77
CA ARG A 63 5.70 13.11 -6.13
C ARG A 63 4.52 13.32 -7.09
N GLY A 64 3.27 13.10 -6.66
CA GLY A 64 2.08 13.20 -7.51
C GLY A 64 1.83 11.97 -8.39
N ILE A 65 2.49 10.85 -8.09
CA ILE A 65 2.28 9.58 -8.78
C ILE A 65 1.05 8.91 -8.15
N MET A 66 0.07 8.59 -8.98
CA MET A 66 -1.13 7.87 -8.56
C MET A 66 -1.02 6.40 -8.99
N LEU A 67 -1.00 5.49 -8.02
CA LEU A 67 -0.85 4.07 -8.26
C LEU A 67 -2.12 3.31 -7.82
N PRO A 68 -2.70 2.48 -8.71
CA PRO A 68 -3.79 1.60 -8.32
C PRO A 68 -3.27 0.51 -7.37
N PHE A 69 -3.97 0.29 -6.27
CA PHE A 69 -3.56 -0.64 -5.20
C PHE A 69 -3.39 -2.08 -5.72
N ASP A 70 -4.26 -2.49 -6.66
CA ASP A 70 -4.20 -3.78 -7.37
C ASP A 70 -2.84 -4.06 -8.04
N ARG A 71 -2.13 -3.01 -8.47
CA ARG A 71 -0.81 -3.16 -9.10
C ARG A 71 0.34 -3.09 -8.11
N VAL A 72 0.07 -2.68 -6.88
CA VAL A 72 1.10 -2.62 -5.85
C VAL A 72 1.31 -4.04 -5.33
N LEU A 73 2.57 -4.46 -5.27
CA LEU A 73 2.98 -5.81 -4.87
C LEU A 73 3.48 -5.81 -3.43
N MET A 74 4.25 -4.79 -3.06
CA MET A 74 4.83 -4.67 -1.73
C MET A 74 4.89 -3.21 -1.27
N LEU A 75 4.74 -3.01 0.04
CA LEU A 75 4.89 -1.75 0.75
C LEU A 75 5.79 -1.98 1.96
N ASP A 76 6.86 -1.20 2.13
CA ASP A 76 7.81 -1.32 3.27
C ASP A 76 8.48 -2.69 3.40
N GLY A 77 8.72 -3.39 2.28
CA GLY A 77 9.17 -4.78 2.33
C GLY A 77 8.10 -5.77 2.80
N GLN A 78 6.85 -5.34 3.01
CA GLN A 78 5.71 -6.20 3.32
C GLN A 78 4.88 -6.45 2.06
N PRO A 79 4.65 -7.72 1.66
CA PRO A 79 3.73 -8.02 0.58
C PRO A 79 2.31 -7.62 0.99
N ILE A 80 1.65 -6.87 0.13
CA ILE A 80 0.23 -6.61 0.27
C ILE A 80 -0.50 -7.75 -0.42
N SER A 81 -0.87 -8.76 0.36
CA SER A 81 -1.74 -9.84 -0.07
C SER A 81 -3.16 -9.31 -0.23
N GLY A 82 -3.39 -8.54 -1.30
CA GLY A 82 -4.66 -7.92 -1.61
C GLY A 82 -5.36 -8.62 -2.77
N THR A 83 -5.77 -9.88 -2.62
CA THR A 83 -6.94 -10.34 -3.39
C THR A 83 -8.16 -9.72 -2.72
N PHE A 84 -8.47 -8.49 -3.09
CA PHE A 84 -9.79 -7.92 -2.84
C PHE A 84 -10.72 -8.47 -3.94
N GLY A 85 -11.20 -9.68 -3.71
CA GLY A 85 -12.31 -10.28 -4.47
C GLY A 85 -13.65 -9.78 -3.97
#